data_AF-A0A450UW88-F1
#
_entry.id   AF-A0A450UW88-F1
#
_cell.length_a   1.000
_cell.length_b   1.000
_cell.length_c   1.000
_cell.angle_alpha   90.00
_cell.angle_beta   90.00
_cell.angle_gamma   90.00
#
_symmetry.space_group_name_H-M   'P 1'
#
loop_
_entity.id
_entity.type
_entity.pdbx_description
1 polymer ?
#
loop_
_entity_poly.entity_id
_entity_poly.type
_entity_poly.pdbx_seq_one_letter_code
_entity_poly.pdbx_strand_id
1 'polypeptide(L)'
;MDQAHPLSALARSANMLMEKVGEIGTPLSVPLVWFSVLFPTLIVLLFFITLNFNHEVLYAPGDFEDQNHFLSILRGHYDEKDVKDKKEIDDLKSFWKPDGKNIDKGNEKIIRDWMVRNDLNMLSISAFLHGHDKKYSEFQKKAVNDLGIT
;
A
#
# COMPACT_ATOMS: atom_id res chain seq x y z
N MET A 1 -11.30 34.81 80.62
CA MET A 1 -11.91 35.21 79.33
C MET A 1 -10.78 35.71 78.47
N ASP A 2 -10.25 34.85 77.61
CA ASP A 2 -9.10 35.17 76.76
C ASP A 2 -9.64 35.69 75.42
N GLN A 3 -9.54 37.00 75.21
CA GLN A 3 -9.96 37.63 73.96
C GLN A 3 -8.92 37.32 72.89
N ALA A 4 -9.27 36.42 71.97
CA ALA A 4 -8.48 36.20 70.77
C ALA A 4 -8.34 37.53 69.99
N HIS A 5 -7.14 38.10 70.01
CA HIS A 5 -6.80 39.35 69.34
C HIS A 5 -7.06 39.20 67.81
N PRO A 6 -7.70 40.17 67.13
CA PRO A 6 -8.12 40.03 65.72
C PRO A 6 -6.97 39.76 64.75
N LEU A 7 -5.76 40.15 65.13
CA LEU A 7 -4.52 39.90 64.38
C LEU A 7 -4.12 38.42 64.37
N SER A 8 -4.48 37.64 65.39
CA SER A 8 -4.15 36.21 65.47
C SER A 8 -5.02 35.35 64.55
N ALA A 9 -6.28 35.74 64.35
CA ALA A 9 -7.17 35.14 63.38
C ALA A 9 -6.69 35.40 61.94
N LEU A 10 -6.20 36.62 61.69
CA LEU A 10 -5.65 37.04 60.39
C LEU A 10 -4.31 36.35 60.09
N ALA A 11 -3.46 36.15 61.10
CA ALA A 11 -2.22 35.40 60.96
C ALA A 11 -2.48 33.90 60.70
N ARG A 12 -3.48 33.30 61.35
CA ARG A 12 -3.87 31.91 61.10
C ARG A 12 -4.44 31.71 59.69
N SER A 13 -5.27 32.64 59.21
CA SER A 13 -5.79 32.57 57.84
C SER A 13 -4.69 32.80 56.80
N ALA A 14 -3.75 33.71 57.04
CA ALA A 14 -2.60 33.92 56.16
C ALA A 14 -1.69 32.68 56.07
N ASN A 15 -1.40 32.02 57.20
CA ASN A 15 -0.62 30.78 57.22
C ASN A 15 -1.33 29.64 56.48
N MET A 16 -2.64 29.50 56.64
CA MET A 16 -3.45 28.51 55.91
C MET A 16 -3.46 28.75 54.39
N LEU A 17 -3.46 30.01 53.95
CA LEU A 17 -3.37 30.36 52.53
C LEU A 17 -1.96 30.09 51.98
N MET A 18 -0.91 30.38 52.74
CA MET A 18 0.47 30.07 52.37
C MET A 18 0.71 28.57 52.24
N GLU A 19 0.14 27.76 53.14
CA GLU A 19 0.20 26.29 53.06
C GLU A 19 -0.52 25.76 51.82
N LYS A 20 -1.71 26.28 51.53
CA LYS A 20 -2.49 25.91 50.32
C LYS A 20 -1.87 26.41 49.01
N VAL A 21 -1.13 27.52 49.05
CA VAL A 21 -0.36 28.05 47.92
C VAL A 21 0.94 27.27 47.71
N GLY A 22 1.60 26.82 48.79
CA GLY A 22 2.74 25.91 48.73
C GLY A 22 2.37 24.54 48.17
N GLU A 23 1.14 24.09 48.41
CA GLU A 23 0.58 22.87 47.80
C GLU A 23 0.28 23.01 46.30
N ILE A 24 0.41 24.18 45.65
CA ILE A 24 0.24 24.31 44.19
C ILE A 24 1.32 23.50 43.43
N GLY A 25 2.40 23.10 44.11
CA GLY A 25 3.24 21.96 43.74
C GLY A 25 2.57 20.60 44.00
N THR A 26 1.28 20.48 43.70
CA THR A 26 0.47 19.28 43.96
C THR A 26 1.06 18.08 43.20
N PRO A 27 0.90 16.85 43.72
CA PRO A 27 1.20 15.64 42.95
C PRO A 27 0.36 15.52 41.66
N LEU A 28 -0.68 16.36 41.50
CA LEU A 28 -1.51 16.49 40.29
C LEU A 28 -0.79 17.26 39.16
N SER A 29 0.19 18.11 39.47
CA SER A 29 1.00 18.80 38.47
C SER A 29 1.95 17.84 37.74
N VAL A 30 2.43 16.80 38.43
CA VAL A 30 3.39 15.83 37.87
C VAL A 30 2.80 15.09 36.65
N PRO A 31 1.58 14.50 36.71
CA PRO A 31 0.93 13.94 35.52
C PRO A 31 0.73 14.94 34.39
N LEU A 32 0.42 16.20 34.69
CA LEU A 32 0.21 17.24 33.67
C LEU A 32 1.50 17.64 32.95
N VAL A 33 2.61 17.75 33.68
CA VAL A 33 3.94 18.01 33.09
C VAL A 33 4.36 16.84 32.20
N TRP A 34 4.19 15.60 32.67
CA TRP A 34 4.48 14.41 31.88
C TRP A 34 3.57 14.31 30.65
N PHE A 35 2.28 14.62 30.77
CA PHE A 35 1.37 14.70 29.64
C PHE A 35 1.83 15.76 28.62
N SER A 36 2.23 16.95 29.08
CA SER A 36 2.70 18.03 28.19
C SER A 36 3.97 17.68 27.41
N VAL A 37 4.79 16.74 27.89
CA VAL A 37 6.01 16.28 27.19
C VAL A 37 5.73 15.02 26.36
N LEU A 38 5.01 14.05 26.93
CA LEU A 38 4.70 12.78 26.26
C LEU A 38 3.73 12.96 25.11
N PHE A 39 2.70 13.80 25.26
CA PHE A 39 1.70 14.02 24.22
C PHE A 39 2.30 14.50 22.90
N PRO A 40 3.06 15.62 22.83
CA PRO A 40 3.65 16.05 21.57
C PRO A 40 4.67 15.04 21.04
N THR A 41 5.43 14.38 21.91
CA THR A 41 6.40 13.35 21.52
C THR A 41 5.72 12.12 20.90
N LEU A 42 4.60 11.69 21.47
CA LEU A 42 3.80 10.57 20.96
C LEU A 42 3.20 10.91 19.60
N ILE A 43 2.69 12.13 19.41
CA ILE A 43 2.16 12.58 18.11
C ILE A 43 3.25 12.60 17.04
N VAL A 44 4.47 13.07 17.37
CA VAL A 44 5.61 13.04 16.45
C VAL A 44 6.02 11.61 16.12
N LEU A 45 6.09 10.72 17.12
CA LEU A 45 6.41 9.30 16.91
C LEU A 45 5.34 8.60 16.05
N LEU A 46 4.06 8.83 16.35
CA LEU A 46 2.92 8.32 15.58
C LEU A 46 2.98 8.84 14.14
N PHE A 47 3.32 10.11 13.94
CA PHE A 47 3.51 10.68 12.61
C PHE A 47 4.59 9.91 11.83
N PHE A 48 5.78 9.71 12.41
CA PHE A 48 6.82 8.92 11.75
C PHE A 48 6.45 7.45 11.55
N ILE A 49 5.75 6.82 12.50
CA ILE A 49 5.23 5.46 12.36
C ILE A 49 4.24 5.39 11.20
N THR A 50 3.28 6.31 11.14
CA THR A 50 2.30 6.41 10.05
C THR A 50 2.98 6.65 8.71
N LEU A 51 4.01 7.50 8.65
CA LEU A 51 4.83 7.68 7.46
C LEU A 51 5.62 6.42 7.09
N ASN A 52 6.17 5.73 8.08
CA ASN A 52 6.97 4.52 7.86
C ASN A 52 6.13 3.31 7.41
N PHE A 53 4.83 3.27 7.72
CA PHE A 53 3.90 2.26 7.20
C PHE A 53 3.19 2.70 5.90
N ASN A 54 3.46 3.91 5.40
CA ASN A 54 2.82 4.46 4.20
C ASN A 54 3.79 5.34 3.39
N HIS A 55 4.94 4.79 3.03
CA HIS A 55 5.99 5.48 2.25
C HIS A 55 5.58 5.81 0.80
N GLU A 56 4.45 5.27 0.32
CA GLU A 56 3.98 5.43 -1.06
C GLU A 56 3.22 6.75 -1.32
N VAL A 57 2.75 7.44 -0.28
CA VAL A 57 1.78 8.55 -0.42
C VAL A 57 2.42 9.95 -0.32
N LEU A 58 3.74 10.04 -0.08
CA LEU A 58 4.46 11.33 0.04
C LEU A 58 5.45 11.63 -1.07
N TYR A 59 5.68 10.71 -1.99
CA TYR A 59 6.30 11.02 -3.27
C TYR A 59 5.19 11.36 -4.25
N ALA A 60 5.14 12.61 -4.70
CA ALA A 60 4.29 12.94 -5.82
C ALA A 60 4.68 12.02 -7.01
N PRO A 61 3.74 11.61 -7.87
CA PRO A 61 4.03 10.74 -9.02
C PRO A 61 5.12 11.29 -9.99
N GLY A 62 5.52 12.56 -9.83
CA GLY A 62 6.64 13.19 -10.55
C GLY A 62 8.02 13.07 -9.89
N ASP A 63 8.13 12.52 -8.68
CA ASP A 63 9.41 12.27 -7.99
C ASP A 63 9.95 10.85 -8.24
N PHE A 64 9.16 10.03 -8.96
CA PHE A 64 9.60 8.74 -9.47
C PHE A 64 10.27 8.94 -10.83
N GLU A 65 11.55 8.58 -10.94
CA GLU A 65 12.36 8.66 -12.16
C GLU A 65 11.76 7.85 -13.33
N ASP A 66 10.94 6.83 -13.03
CA ASP A 66 10.33 5.94 -14.02
C ASP A 66 8.85 5.67 -13.71
N GLN A 67 7.96 6.37 -14.41
CA GLN A 67 6.49 6.30 -14.26
C GLN A 67 5.91 4.90 -14.48
N ASN A 68 6.67 4.01 -15.12
CA ASN A 68 6.24 2.64 -15.40
C ASN A 68 6.19 1.77 -14.14
N HIS A 69 7.06 2.05 -13.16
CA HIS A 69 7.14 1.26 -11.92
C HIS A 69 6.05 1.66 -10.92
N PHE A 70 5.66 2.93 -10.89
CA PHE A 70 4.57 3.44 -10.05
C PHE A 70 3.21 2.86 -10.44
N LEU A 71 2.94 2.70 -11.74
CA LEU A 71 1.72 2.04 -12.22
C LEU A 71 1.66 0.55 -11.90
N SER A 72 2.81 -0.12 -11.75
CA SER A 72 2.83 -1.51 -11.25
C SER A 72 2.53 -1.58 -9.76
N ILE A 73 3.08 -0.69 -8.93
CA ILE A 73 2.86 -0.74 -7.48
C ILE A 73 1.39 -0.41 -7.14
N LEU A 74 0.81 0.61 -7.76
CA LEU A 74 -0.58 1.02 -7.56
C LEU A 74 -1.64 -0.02 -7.95
N ARG A 75 -1.31 -0.98 -8.82
CA ARG A 75 -2.23 -2.03 -9.26
C ARG A 75 -2.17 -3.31 -8.43
N GLY A 76 -1.36 -3.31 -7.37
CA GLY A 76 -1.23 -4.41 -6.42
C GLY A 76 -0.25 -5.46 -6.92
N HIS A 77 0.80 -5.72 -6.12
CA HIS A 77 1.73 -6.85 -6.22
C HIS A 77 1.80 -7.51 -7.61
N TYR A 78 2.50 -6.87 -8.55
CA TYR A 78 2.98 -7.59 -9.73
C TYR A 78 4.11 -8.49 -9.24
N ASP A 79 3.79 -9.76 -9.04
CA ASP A 79 4.82 -10.78 -8.87
C ASP A 79 5.62 -10.85 -10.18
N GLU A 80 6.92 -11.14 -10.14
CA GLU A 80 7.75 -11.28 -11.36
C GLU A 80 7.12 -12.26 -12.38
N LYS A 81 6.38 -13.24 -11.86
CA LYS A 81 5.58 -14.20 -12.63
C LYS A 81 4.48 -13.51 -13.44
N ASP A 82 3.76 -12.53 -12.89
CA ASP A 82 2.69 -11.84 -13.62
C ASP A 82 3.23 -11.01 -14.79
N VAL A 83 4.43 -10.43 -14.63
CA VAL A 83 5.13 -9.71 -15.70
C VAL A 83 5.52 -10.68 -16.82
N LYS A 84 6.07 -11.84 -16.46
CA LYS A 84 6.46 -12.88 -17.42
C LYS A 84 5.24 -13.45 -18.16
N ASP A 85 4.17 -13.76 -17.43
CA ASP A 85 2.92 -14.28 -17.98
C ASP A 85 2.32 -13.28 -18.99
N LYS A 86 2.34 -11.99 -18.65
CA LYS A 86 1.88 -10.94 -19.57
C LYS A 86 2.75 -10.85 -20.83
N LYS A 87 4.09 -10.92 -20.70
CA LYS A 87 5.01 -10.93 -21.85
C LYS A 87 4.69 -12.09 -22.79
N GLU A 88 4.57 -13.31 -22.26
CA GLU A 88 4.25 -14.50 -23.04
C GLU A 88 2.90 -14.37 -23.78
N ILE A 89 1.88 -13.80 -23.13
CA ILE A 89 0.59 -13.53 -23.75
C ILE A 89 0.72 -12.49 -24.88
N ASP A 90 1.50 -11.44 -24.67
CA ASP A 90 1.70 -10.37 -25.65
C ASP A 90 2.53 -10.87 -26.86
N ASP A 91 3.50 -11.76 -26.64
CA ASP A 91 4.26 -12.45 -27.69
C ASP A 91 3.33 -13.36 -28.52
N LEU A 92 2.42 -14.09 -27.87
CA LEU A 92 1.44 -14.93 -28.57
C LEU A 92 0.42 -14.10 -29.37
N LYS A 93 0.02 -12.93 -28.85
CA LYS A 93 -0.85 -11.98 -29.57
C LYS A 93 -0.16 -11.37 -30.77
N SER A 94 1.11 -10.97 -30.64
CA SER A 94 1.90 -10.43 -31.76
C SER A 94 2.16 -11.50 -32.81
N PHE A 95 2.37 -12.76 -32.41
CA PHE A 95 2.41 -13.87 -33.34
C PHE A 95 1.09 -14.04 -34.11
N TRP A 96 -0.06 -13.98 -33.45
CA TRP A 96 -1.36 -14.07 -34.12
C TRP A 96 -1.67 -12.87 -35.03
N LYS A 97 -1.26 -11.68 -34.60
CA LYS A 97 -1.43 -10.40 -35.31
C LYS A 97 -0.13 -9.61 -35.31
N PRO A 98 0.79 -9.86 -36.27
CA PRO A 98 2.08 -9.18 -36.33
C PRO A 98 1.95 -7.67 -36.38
N ASP A 99 0.95 -7.17 -37.12
CA ASP A 99 0.65 -5.73 -37.24
C ASP A 99 -0.31 -5.20 -36.17
N GLY A 100 -0.73 -6.05 -35.22
CA GLY A 100 -1.76 -5.76 -34.22
C GLY A 100 -3.19 -5.57 -34.76
N LYS A 101 -3.36 -5.39 -36.08
CA LYS A 101 -4.65 -5.12 -36.73
C LYS A 101 -5.17 -6.33 -37.50
N ASN A 102 -4.39 -6.81 -38.45
CA ASN A 102 -4.78 -7.89 -39.35
C ASN A 102 -4.39 -9.25 -38.77
N ILE A 103 -5.27 -10.23 -38.91
CA ILE A 103 -5.00 -11.61 -38.52
C ILE A 103 -4.15 -12.26 -39.61
N ASP A 104 -2.99 -12.79 -39.21
CA ASP A 104 -2.21 -13.66 -40.10
C ASP A 104 -2.87 -15.04 -40.15
N LYS A 105 -3.36 -15.44 -41.33
CA LYS A 105 -4.08 -16.72 -41.50
C LYS A 105 -3.19 -17.94 -41.29
N GLY A 106 -1.89 -17.82 -41.56
CA GLY A 106 -0.92 -18.90 -41.33
C GLY A 106 -0.71 -19.13 -39.84
N ASN A 107 -0.45 -18.07 -39.10
CA ASN A 107 -0.26 -18.10 -37.66
C ASN A 107 -1.56 -18.47 -36.93
N GLU A 108 -2.71 -17.99 -37.42
CA GLU A 108 -4.02 -18.43 -36.91
C GLU A 108 -4.18 -19.95 -37.00
N LYS A 109 -3.83 -20.55 -38.15
CA LYS A 109 -3.89 -22.00 -38.33
C LYS A 109 -2.94 -22.73 -37.38
N ILE A 110 -1.72 -22.23 -37.19
CA ILE A 110 -0.74 -22.81 -36.27
C ILE A 110 -1.27 -22.82 -34.82
N ILE A 111 -1.81 -21.69 -34.35
CA ILE A 111 -2.40 -21.59 -33.01
C ILE A 111 -3.61 -22.52 -32.90
N ARG A 112 -4.48 -22.56 -33.91
CA ARG A 112 -5.67 -23.42 -33.92
C ARG A 112 -5.30 -24.90 -33.87
N ASP A 113 -4.33 -25.33 -34.68
CA ASP A 113 -3.86 -26.70 -34.69
C ASP A 113 -3.23 -27.07 -33.34
N TRP A 114 -2.51 -26.15 -32.72
CA TRP A 114 -1.99 -26.32 -31.36
C TRP A 114 -3.11 -26.44 -30.32
N MET A 115 -4.14 -25.58 -30.38
CA MET A 115 -5.29 -25.62 -29.46
C MET A 115 -6.05 -26.94 -29.58
N VAL A 116 -6.25 -27.46 -30.78
CA VAL A 116 -6.93 -28.75 -31.01
C VAL A 116 -6.12 -29.91 -30.40
N ARG A 117 -4.79 -29.88 -30.49
CA ARG A 117 -3.92 -30.90 -29.85
C ARG A 117 -3.92 -30.86 -28.32
N ASN A 118 -4.37 -29.75 -27.71
CA ASN A 118 -4.43 -29.56 -26.27
C ASN A 118 -5.89 -29.50 -25.75
N ASP A 119 -6.85 -30.06 -26.49
CA ASP A 119 -8.27 -30.15 -26.12
C ASP A 119 -8.99 -28.79 -25.91
N LEU A 120 -8.51 -27.73 -26.55
CA LEU A 120 -9.10 -26.38 -26.52
C LEU A 120 -9.97 -26.08 -27.74
N ASN A 121 -10.49 -27.11 -28.42
CA ASN A 121 -11.22 -26.99 -29.69
C ASN A 121 -12.52 -26.17 -29.60
N MET A 122 -13.16 -26.10 -28.44
CA MET A 122 -14.38 -25.31 -28.23
C MET A 122 -14.12 -23.81 -28.03
N LEU A 123 -12.86 -23.41 -27.78
CA LEU A 123 -12.51 -22.02 -27.53
C LEU A 123 -12.12 -21.33 -28.83
N SER A 124 -12.55 -20.07 -28.98
CA SER A 124 -12.02 -19.21 -30.03
C SER A 124 -10.60 -18.76 -29.66
N ILE A 125 -9.75 -18.52 -30.66
CA ILE A 125 -8.41 -17.97 -30.43
C ILE A 125 -8.50 -16.64 -29.68
N SER A 126 -9.48 -15.79 -30.00
CA SER A 126 -9.69 -14.54 -29.28
C SER A 126 -10.01 -14.77 -27.80
N ALA A 127 -10.88 -15.72 -27.46
CA ALA A 127 -11.22 -16.05 -26.07
C ALA A 127 -10.01 -16.65 -25.34
N PHE A 128 -9.23 -17.49 -26.02
CA PHE A 128 -8.01 -18.05 -25.48
C PHE A 128 -6.96 -16.96 -25.20
N LEU A 129 -6.71 -16.03 -26.12
CA LEU A 129 -5.66 -14.99 -25.97
C LEU A 129 -6.03 -13.85 -25.01
N HIS A 130 -7.32 -13.58 -24.81
CA HIS A 130 -7.80 -12.53 -23.92
C HIS A 130 -8.37 -13.08 -22.60
N GLY A 131 -8.33 -14.40 -22.41
CA GLY A 131 -8.74 -15.03 -21.17
C GLY A 131 -7.75 -14.70 -20.06
N HIS A 132 -8.23 -14.03 -19.02
CA HIS A 132 -7.44 -13.68 -17.82
C HIS A 132 -7.53 -14.76 -16.72
N ASP A 133 -8.17 -15.88 -16.98
CA ASP A 133 -8.26 -16.99 -16.03
C ASP A 133 -6.89 -17.68 -15.90
N LYS A 134 -6.50 -18.01 -14.65
CA LYS A 134 -5.27 -18.77 -14.34
C LYS A 134 -5.21 -20.11 -15.08
N LYS A 135 -6.35 -20.67 -15.46
CA LYS A 135 -6.37 -21.89 -16.30
C LYS A 135 -5.80 -21.65 -17.69
N TYR A 136 -6.08 -20.48 -18.30
CA TYR A 136 -5.61 -20.17 -19.65
C TYR A 136 -4.15 -19.72 -19.68
N SER A 137 -3.67 -19.07 -18.62
CA SER A 137 -2.28 -18.62 -18.53
C SER A 137 -1.31 -19.78 -18.78
N GLU A 138 -1.51 -20.92 -18.13
CA GLU A 138 -0.64 -22.10 -18.31
C GLU A 138 -0.63 -22.63 -19.76
N PHE A 139 -1.79 -22.66 -20.42
CA PHE A 139 -1.86 -23.04 -21.84
C PHE A 139 -1.20 -21.98 -22.74
N GLN A 140 -1.30 -20.69 -22.43
CA GLN A 140 -0.63 -19.63 -23.18
C GLN A 140 0.90 -19.79 -23.08
N LYS A 141 1.45 -20.04 -21.89
CA LYS A 141 2.90 -20.31 -21.73
C LYS A 141 3.34 -21.52 -22.51
N LYS A 142 2.55 -22.60 -22.41
CA LYS A 142 2.82 -23.84 -23.14
C LYS A 142 2.80 -23.61 -24.65
N ALA A 143 1.86 -22.80 -25.15
CA ALA A 143 1.79 -22.43 -26.56
C ALA A 143 3.03 -21.65 -27.01
N VAL A 144 3.45 -20.63 -26.24
CA VAL A 144 4.65 -19.83 -26.55
C VAL A 144 5.89 -20.71 -26.66
N ASN A 145 6.08 -21.62 -25.69
CA ASN A 145 7.21 -22.56 -25.69
C ASN A 145 7.14 -23.59 -26.82
N ASP A 146 5.99 -24.24 -27.02
CA ASP A 146 5.81 -25.29 -28.04
C ASP A 146 5.91 -24.73 -29.48
N LEU A 147 5.54 -23.46 -29.67
CA LEU A 147 5.57 -22.77 -30.97
C LEU A 147 6.89 -22.03 -31.22
N GLY A 148 7.77 -21.93 -30.21
CA GLY A 148 9.05 -21.23 -30.33
C GLY A 148 8.92 -19.72 -30.53
N ILE A 149 7.87 -19.12 -29.97
CA ILE A 149 7.63 -17.67 -30.05
C ILE A 149 8.51 -17.00 -28.98
N THR A 150 9.41 -16.09 -29.39
CA THR A 150 10.44 -15.49 -28.51
C THR A 150 10.34 -13.97 -28.47
#